data_AF-A0A9D7GMX5-F1
#
_entry.id   AF-A0A9D7GMX5-F1
#
_cell.length_a   1.000
_cell.length_b   1.000
_cell.length_c   1.000
_cell.angle_alpha   90.00
_cell.angle_beta   90.00
_cell.angle_gamma   90.00
#
_symmetry.space_group_name_H-M   'P 1'
#
loop_
_entity.id
_entity.type
_entity.pdbx_description
1 polymer ?
#
loop_
_entity_poly.entity_id
_entity_poly.type
_entity_poly.pdbx_seq_one_letter_code
_entity_poly.pdbx_strand_id
1 'polypeptide(L)' 'MSRPPLKTFRDSRWRYSQFVVLGLVVAGLVKWLSPFGWPPSLLAGAVVAAGYLLFEKKRGVI' A
#
# COMPACT_ATOMS: atom_id res chain seq x y z
N MET A 1 -34.09 13.36 -10.37
CA MET A 1 -33.13 12.24 -10.49
C MET A 1 -32.02 12.44 -9.46
N SER A 2 -32.03 11.68 -8.37
CA SER A 2 -30.93 11.66 -7.41
C SER A 2 -29.74 10.94 -8.05
N ARG A 3 -28.62 11.63 -8.27
CA ARG A 3 -27.38 10.96 -8.64
C ARG A 3 -27.04 9.95 -7.54
N PRO A 4 -26.65 8.70 -7.87
CA PRO A 4 -26.14 7.79 -6.84
C PRO A 4 -24.97 8.49 -6.13
N PRO A 5 -24.86 8.37 -4.80
CA PRO A 5 -23.79 9.01 -4.05
C PRO A 5 -22.44 8.64 -4.68
N LEU A 6 -21.57 9.62 -4.88
CA LEU A 6 -20.23 9.38 -5.41
C LEU A 6 -19.57 8.33 -4.51
N LYS A 7 -19.36 7.11 -5.04
CA LYS A 7 -18.67 6.05 -4.32
C LYS A 7 -17.28 6.58 -3.97
N THR A 8 -17.04 6.83 -2.69
CA THR A 8 -15.74 7.33 -2.25
C THR A 8 -14.75 6.18 -2.36
N PHE A 9 -13.46 6.47 -2.59
CA PHE A 9 -12.42 5.43 -2.60
C PHE A 9 -12.44 4.52 -1.35
N ARG A 10 -12.95 5.05 -0.22
CA ARG A 10 -13.21 4.31 1.02
C ARG A 10 -14.22 3.16 0.88
N ASP A 11 -15.20 3.29 -0.03
CA ASP A 11 -16.23 2.27 -0.29
C ASP A 11 -15.78 1.24 -1.33
N SER A 12 -14.59 1.42 -1.93
CA SER A 12 -14.05 0.50 -2.92
C SER A 12 -13.55 -0.79 -2.26
N ARG A 13 -13.92 -1.94 -2.85
CA ARG A 13 -13.36 -3.25 -2.48
C ARG A 13 -11.84 -3.30 -2.58
N TRP A 14 -11.25 -2.42 -3.39
CA TRP A 14 -9.81 -2.34 -3.63
C TRP A 14 -9.09 -1.29 -2.76
N ARG A 15 -9.72 -0.76 -1.71
CA ARG A 15 -9.10 0.19 -0.77
C ARG A 15 -7.74 -0.29 -0.24
N TYR A 16 -7.55 -1.60 -0.09
CA TYR A 16 -6.31 -2.17 0.41
C TYR A 16 -5.23 -2.40 -0.66
N SER A 17 -5.55 -2.29 -1.95
CA SER A 17 -4.57 -2.44 -3.03
C SER A 17 -3.48 -1.40 -2.98
N GLN A 18 -3.76 -0.21 -2.43
CA GLN A 18 -2.75 0.84 -2.28
C GLN A 18 -1.54 0.39 -1.45
N PHE A 19 -1.73 -0.44 -0.42
CA PHE A 19 -0.63 -0.95 0.41
C PHE A 19 0.19 -1.98 -0.35
N VAL A 20 -0.47 -2.84 -1.14
CA VAL A 20 0.20 -3.84 -1.98
C VAL A 20 1.04 -3.14 -3.05
N VAL A 21 0.45 -2.16 -3.75
CA VAL A 21 1.17 -1.37 -4.77
C VAL A 21 2.34 -0.62 -4.14
N LEU A 22 2.13 0.05 -3.00
CA LEU A 22 3.19 0.74 -2.26
C LEU A 22 4.34 -0.22 -1.91
N GLY A 23 4.02 -1.40 -1.35
CA GLY A 23 5.00 -2.40 -0.99
C GLY A 23 5.80 -2.91 -2.19
N LEU A 24 5.14 -3.17 -3.32
CA LEU A 24 5.81 -3.60 -4.56
C LEU A 24 6.71 -2.51 -5.15
N VAL A 25 6.27 -1.25 -5.14
CA VAL A 25 7.09 -0.10 -5.58
C VAL A 25 8.35 -0.01 -4.71
N VAL A 26 8.20 -0.07 -3.39
CA VAL A 26 9.34 -0.03 -2.46
C VAL A 26 10.26 -1.23 -2.67
N ALA A 27 9.72 -2.43 -2.81
CA ALA A 27 10.52 -3.64 -3.06
C ALA A 27 11.31 -3.54 -4.38
N GLY A 28 10.67 -3.04 -5.45
CA GLY A 28 11.33 -2.78 -6.73
C GLY A 28 12.45 -1.75 -6.61
N LEU A 29 12.22 -0.66 -5.87
CA LEU A 29 13.24 0.36 -5.61
C LEU A 29 14.41 -0.20 -4.80
N VAL A 30 14.15 -0.94 -3.73
CA VAL A 30 15.21 -1.57 -2.92
C VAL A 30 16.00 -2.56 -3.77
N LYS A 31 15.33 -3.39 -4.57
CA LYS A 31 16.00 -4.32 -5.49
C LYS A 31 16.85 -3.61 -6.53
N TRP A 32 16.43 -2.44 -7.00
CA TRP A 32 17.14 -1.67 -8.04
C TRP A 32 18.34 -0.90 -7.49
N LEU A 33 18.19 -0.33 -6.28
CA LEU A 33 19.20 0.53 -5.67
C LEU A 33 20.22 -0.22 -4.80
N SER A 34 20.00 -1.50 -4.52
CA SER A 34 20.86 -2.30 -3.65
C SER A 34 21.33 -3.59 -4.32
N PRO A 35 22.45 -4.17 -3.87
CA PRO A 35 22.90 -5.49 -4.32
C PRO A 35 22.05 -6.63 -3.74
N PHE A 36 21.03 -6.33 -2.92
CA PHE A 36 20.22 -7.35 -2.28
C PHE A 36 19.38 -8.15 -3.29
N GLY A 37 19.13 -9.41 -2.93
CA GLY A 37 18.23 -10.30 -3.66
C GLY A 37 16.76 -9.90 -3.50
N TRP A 38 15.88 -10.59 -4.21
CA TRP A 38 14.44 -10.37 -4.11
C TRP A 38 13.86 -10.60 -2.69
N PRO A 39 14.24 -11.66 -1.94
CA PRO A 39 13.66 -11.91 -0.61
C PRO A 39 13.80 -10.74 0.38
N PRO A 40 15.00 -10.16 0.63
CA PRO A 40 15.13 -8.99 1.50
C PRO A 40 14.46 -7.73 0.93
N SER A 41 14.41 -7.57 -0.40
CA SER A 41 13.73 -6.43 -1.04
C SER A 41 12.21 -6.49 -0.83
N LEU A 42 11.61 -7.69 -0.98
CA LEU A 42 10.19 -7.93 -0.71
C LEU A 42 9.86 -7.74 0.77
N LEU A 43 10.75 -8.19 1.66
CA LEU A 43 10.59 -7.97 3.10
C LEU A 43 10.58 -6.47 3.44
N ALA A 44 11.50 -5.69 2.86
CA ALA A 44 11.52 -4.24 3.04
C ALA A 44 10.22 -3.58 2.55
N GLY A 45 9.74 -3.96 1.35
CA GLY A 45 8.46 -3.49 0.83
C GLY A 45 7.27 -3.85 1.72
N ALA A 46 7.22 -5.09 2.23
CA ALA A 46 6.18 -5.55 3.14
C ALA A 46 6.18 -4.78 4.47
N VAL A 47 7.36 -4.50 5.05
CA VAL A 47 7.50 -3.70 6.27
C VAL A 47 6.96 -2.29 6.06
N VAL A 48 7.30 -1.64 4.95
CA VAL A 48 6.82 -0.28 4.64
C VAL A 48 5.30 -0.27 4.42
N ALA A 49 4.77 -1.21 3.64
CA ALA A 49 3.33 -1.33 3.40
C ALA A 49 2.54 -1.56 4.70
N ALA A 50 3.02 -2.45 5.57
CA ALA A 50 2.40 -2.72 6.86
C ALA A 50 2.48 -1.53 7.80
N GLY A 51 3.63 -0.84 7.86
CA GLY A 51 3.81 0.38 8.65
C GLY A 51 2.84 1.49 8.21
N TYR A 52 2.70 1.68 6.90
CA TYR A 52 1.77 2.65 6.34
C TYR A 52 0.30 2.29 6.63
N LEU A 53 -0.06 1.00 6.52
CA LEU A 53 -1.39 0.51 6.89
C LEU A 53 -1.72 0.81 8.38
N LEU A 54 -0.78 0.52 9.29
CA LEU A 54 -0.97 0.79 10.71
C LEU A 54 -1.07 2.29 11.01
N PHE A 55 -0.29 3.12 10.30
CA PHE A 55 -0.36 4.57 10.41
C PHE A 55 -1.72 5.12 9.96
N GLU A 56 -2.24 4.68 8.81
CA GLU A 56 -3.55 5.09 8.33
C GLU A 56 -4.69 4.60 9.23
N LYS A 57 -4.59 3.39 9.80
CA LYS A 57 -5.51 2.90 10.83
C LYS A 57 -5.51 3.81 12.07
N LYS A 58 -4.33 4.20 12.56
CA LYS A 58 -4.21 5.10 13.72
C LYS A 58 -4.83 6.47 13.45
N ARG A 59 -4.80 6.94 12.21
CA ARG A 59 -5.41 8.22 11.79
C ARG A 59 -6.91 8.15 11.50
N GLY A 60 -7.54 6.97 11.58
CA GLY A 60 -8.94 6.79 11.20
C GLY A 60 -9.20 7.01 9.71
N VAL A 61 -8.16 6.88 8.86
CA VAL A 61 -8.28 7.00 7.40
C VAL A 61 -8.96 5.74 6.82
N ILE A 62 -8.61 4.58 7.37
CA ILE A 62 -9.10 3.24 6.99
C ILE A 62 -10.07 2.70 8.04
#